data_AF-A0A9D4TV15-F1
#
_entry.id   AF-A0A9D4TV15-F1
#
_cell.length_a   1.000
_cell.length_b   1.000
_cell.length_c   1.000
_cell.angle_alpha   90.00
_cell.angle_beta   90.00
_cell.angle_gamma   90.00
#
_symmetry.space_group_name_H-M   'P 1'
#
loop_
_entity.id
_entity.type
_entity.pdbx_description
1 polymer ?
#
loop_
_entity_poly.entity_id
_entity_poly.type
_entity_poly.pdbx_seq_one_letter_code
_entity_poly.pdbx_strand_id
1 'polypeptide(L)'
;MEALGSKPLRAASCKPATSAGSWQLGGEAGQGLGAGRSTARNTESSAAPRRTQRKRPRPPSAGLCAHDLCLYVRWHSAGGGVRVNRLPLEPISGVHELRGLFRRLIRGAFASPASLPDYLTSEEYYQLTPSEQLISLPDQISRTEFRLVATVEGWEYTVCERTLPMFTPDTQRKLLITLAEFESEPVVVGDRVVAARLLAYPTVCVKREFLDAFVANLVTEQEQVKRCVSPASSATLSAR
;
A
#
# COMPACT_ATOMS: atom_id res chain seq x y z
N MET A 1 4.74 27.17 -34.62
CA MET A 1 5.89 26.29 -34.31
C MET A 1 6.74 27.03 -33.31
N GLU A 2 6.62 26.70 -32.03
CA GLU A 2 7.50 27.24 -30.98
C GLU A 2 8.00 26.07 -30.12
N ALA A 3 9.33 26.03 -29.95
CA ALA A 3 10.04 24.96 -29.28
C ALA A 3 10.01 25.21 -27.77
N LEU A 4 9.39 24.29 -27.02
CA LEU A 4 9.46 24.29 -25.56
C LEU A 4 10.73 23.57 -25.10
N GLY A 5 11.59 24.35 -24.45
CA GLY A 5 12.92 23.96 -23.99
C GLY A 5 12.91 22.81 -22.98
N SER A 6 13.79 21.85 -23.26
CA SER A 6 14.19 20.76 -22.38
C SER A 6 15.01 21.28 -21.19
N LYS A 7 14.39 21.31 -20.00
CA LYS A 7 15.10 21.41 -18.72
C LYS A 7 15.13 20.04 -18.03
N PRO A 8 16.29 19.53 -17.59
CA PRO A 8 16.38 18.26 -16.87
C PRO A 8 15.82 18.42 -15.45
N LEU A 9 15.00 17.45 -15.04
CA LEU A 9 14.51 17.32 -13.67
C LEU A 9 15.69 16.97 -12.75
N ARG A 10 16.07 17.89 -11.86
CA ARG A 10 17.02 17.61 -10.78
C ARG A 10 16.37 16.67 -9.77
N ALA A 11 16.98 15.51 -9.56
CA ALA A 11 16.66 14.63 -8.45
C ALA A 11 16.88 15.37 -7.12
N ALA A 12 15.86 15.41 -6.27
CA ALA A 12 15.97 15.91 -4.91
C ALA A 12 16.81 14.90 -4.09
N SER A 13 18.10 15.21 -3.92
CA SER A 13 18.98 14.53 -2.97
C SER A 13 18.55 14.94 -1.55
N CYS A 14 17.71 14.14 -0.92
CA CYS A 14 17.45 14.25 0.52
C CYS A 14 18.75 13.90 1.27
N LYS A 15 19.52 14.92 1.69
CA LYS A 15 20.57 14.75 2.69
C LYS A 15 19.89 14.61 4.06
N PRO A 16 20.09 13.51 4.81
CA PRO A 16 19.63 13.47 6.19
C PRO A 16 20.48 14.41 7.04
N ALA A 17 19.82 15.27 7.81
CA ALA A 17 20.45 16.07 8.84
C ALA A 17 20.86 15.14 9.99
N THR A 18 22.16 14.93 10.16
CA THR A 18 22.74 14.31 11.35
C THR A 18 22.73 15.31 12.50
N SER A 19 21.74 15.23 13.39
CA SER A 19 21.90 15.71 14.76
C SER A 19 22.04 14.49 15.68
N ALA A 20 23.28 14.25 16.11
CA ALA A 20 23.61 13.30 17.15
C ALA A 20 22.99 13.80 18.47
N GLY A 21 21.81 13.29 18.80
CA GLY A 21 21.22 13.44 20.13
C GLY A 21 21.90 12.48 21.11
N SER A 22 22.84 13.01 21.88
CA SER A 22 23.46 12.34 23.03
C SER A 22 22.39 12.08 24.10
N TRP A 23 21.99 10.82 24.26
CA TRP A 23 21.20 10.37 25.40
C TRP A 23 22.12 10.19 26.60
N GLN A 24 22.18 11.20 27.48
CA GLN A 24 22.74 11.05 28.83
C GLN A 24 21.69 10.37 29.72
N LEU A 25 21.91 9.08 29.99
CA LEU A 25 21.27 8.38 31.10
C LEU A 25 22.07 8.68 32.38
N GLY A 26 21.51 9.53 33.22
CA GLY A 26 21.91 9.64 34.62
C GLY A 26 21.48 8.38 35.37
N GLY A 27 22.41 7.79 36.11
CA GLY A 27 22.17 6.63 36.98
C GLY A 27 23.27 6.58 38.03
N GLU A 28 22.88 6.93 39.25
CA GLU A 28 23.71 7.17 40.41
C GLU A 28 24.51 5.95 40.88
N ALA A 29 25.66 6.25 41.48
CA ALA A 29 26.52 5.31 42.17
C ALA A 29 25.85 4.77 43.45
N GLY A 30 25.83 3.46 43.60
CA GLY A 30 25.51 2.78 44.84
C GLY A 30 26.30 1.48 44.95
N GLN A 31 27.37 1.51 45.76
CA GLN A 31 28.15 0.34 46.14
C GLN A 31 27.36 -0.52 47.14
N GLY A 32 27.41 -1.84 46.98
CA GLY A 32 26.85 -2.79 47.94
C GLY A 32 27.22 -4.23 47.61
N LEU A 33 28.28 -4.72 48.25
CA LEU A 33 28.70 -6.12 48.25
C LEU A 33 27.70 -6.98 49.04
N GLY A 34 27.32 -8.14 48.50
CA GLY A 34 26.50 -9.12 49.22
C GLY A 34 26.35 -10.43 48.47
N ALA A 35 27.13 -11.44 48.89
CA ALA A 35 27.04 -12.82 48.43
C ALA A 35 25.81 -13.53 49.02
N GLY A 36 25.14 -14.40 48.25
CA GLY A 36 24.04 -15.22 48.77
C GLY A 36 23.34 -16.14 47.76
N ARG A 37 23.81 -17.39 47.71
CA ARG A 37 23.09 -18.67 47.45
C ARG A 37 21.76 -18.68 46.66
N SER A 38 21.81 -19.36 45.51
CA SER A 38 21.03 -20.57 45.14
C SER A 38 19.68 -20.85 45.83
N THR A 39 18.58 -20.82 45.06
CA THR A 39 17.58 -21.91 45.03
C THR A 39 16.69 -21.81 43.78
N ALA A 40 16.42 -22.97 43.17
CA ALA A 40 15.51 -23.18 42.06
C ALA A 40 14.03 -23.20 42.51
N ARG A 41 13.11 -22.77 41.63
CA ARG A 41 11.75 -23.31 41.39
C ARG A 41 11.05 -22.44 40.33
N ASN A 42 10.71 -23.04 39.19
CA ASN A 42 9.38 -23.55 38.82
C ASN A 42 8.44 -22.49 38.22
N THR A 43 8.06 -22.78 36.98
CA THR A 43 6.68 -22.77 36.46
C THR A 43 5.89 -21.47 36.57
N GLU A 44 5.70 -20.80 35.44
CA GLU A 44 4.34 -20.55 34.92
C GLU A 44 4.39 -19.99 33.49
N SER A 45 3.92 -20.84 32.57
CA SER A 45 3.61 -20.47 31.20
C SER A 45 2.30 -19.67 31.22
N SER A 46 2.41 -18.35 31.16
CA SER A 46 1.24 -17.47 31.01
C SER A 46 0.92 -17.33 29.52
N ALA A 47 0.01 -18.17 29.05
CA ALA A 47 -0.63 -18.04 27.74
C ALA A 47 -1.52 -16.79 27.74
N ALA A 48 -0.95 -15.65 27.32
CA ALA A 48 -1.72 -14.43 27.11
C ALA A 48 -2.73 -14.65 25.96
N PRO A 49 -4.03 -14.36 26.15
CA PRO A 49 -5.02 -14.52 25.11
C PRO A 49 -4.73 -13.52 23.98
N ARG A 50 -4.55 -14.06 22.76
CA ARG A 50 -4.52 -13.28 21.52
C ARG A 50 -5.77 -12.43 21.45
N ARG A 51 -5.59 -11.13 21.70
CA ARG A 51 -6.61 -10.10 21.59
C ARG A 51 -7.07 -10.05 20.13
N THR A 52 -8.15 -10.76 19.82
CA THR A 52 -8.84 -10.67 18.53
C THR A 52 -9.22 -9.21 18.33
N GLN A 53 -8.54 -8.53 17.40
CA GLN A 53 -8.88 -7.17 17.04
C GLN A 53 -10.32 -7.17 16.54
N ARG A 54 -11.24 -6.68 17.38
CA ARG A 54 -12.62 -6.45 17.00
C ARG A 54 -12.61 -5.45 15.85
N LYS A 55 -12.92 -5.92 14.64
CA LYS A 55 -13.17 -5.07 13.47
C LYS A 55 -14.25 -4.06 13.89
N ARG A 56 -13.87 -2.78 13.94
CA ARG A 56 -14.79 -1.69 14.27
C ARG A 56 -15.88 -1.64 13.17
N PRO A 57 -17.18 -1.55 13.52
CA PRO A 57 -18.23 -1.40 12.53
C PRO A 57 -17.97 -0.14 11.71
N ARG A 58 -17.80 -0.31 10.40
CA ARG A 58 -17.53 0.80 9.48
C ARG A 58 -18.86 1.52 9.19
N PRO A 59 -18.94 2.86 9.29
CA PRO A 59 -20.14 3.59 8.92
C PRO A 59 -20.44 3.38 7.42
N PRO A 60 -21.72 3.36 7.02
CA PRO A 60 -22.12 3.16 5.63
C PRO A 60 -21.85 4.43 4.81
N SER A 61 -20.63 4.59 4.32
CA SER A 61 -20.33 5.53 3.25
C SER A 61 -20.87 4.96 1.94
N ALA A 62 -21.94 5.56 1.43
CA ALA A 62 -22.46 5.29 0.09
C ALA A 62 -21.37 5.61 -0.94
N GLY A 63 -20.87 4.59 -1.64
CA GLY A 63 -19.81 4.69 -2.64
C GLY A 63 -18.58 3.86 -2.29
N LEU A 64 -18.33 2.81 -3.08
CA LEU A 64 -17.14 1.94 -3.15
C LEU A 64 -16.58 1.27 -1.88
N CYS A 65 -16.96 1.71 -0.68
CA CYS A 65 -16.53 1.15 0.59
C CYS A 65 -17.05 -0.27 0.85
N ALA A 66 -17.83 -0.83 -0.07
CA ALA A 66 -18.32 -2.21 -0.03
C ALA A 66 -17.34 -3.24 -0.64
N HIS A 67 -16.38 -2.80 -1.47
CA HIS A 67 -15.50 -3.72 -2.19
C HIS A 67 -14.07 -3.67 -1.68
N ASP A 68 -13.45 -4.85 -1.59
CA ASP A 68 -12.04 -4.97 -1.20
C ASP A 68 -11.16 -4.71 -2.43
N LEU A 69 -10.34 -3.66 -2.36
CA LEU A 69 -9.38 -3.31 -3.41
C LEU A 69 -7.98 -3.80 -3.04
N CYS A 70 -7.24 -4.29 -4.03
CA CYS A 70 -5.87 -4.73 -3.89
C CYS A 70 -5.00 -4.21 -5.04
N LEU A 71 -3.80 -3.75 -4.72
CA LEU A 71 -2.77 -3.45 -5.71
C LEU A 71 -1.81 -4.63 -5.81
N TYR A 72 -1.77 -5.26 -6.98
CA TYR A 72 -0.73 -6.22 -7.32
C TYR A 72 0.45 -5.47 -7.94
N VAL A 73 1.64 -5.69 -7.39
CA VAL A 73 2.90 -5.15 -7.89
C VAL A 73 3.75 -6.32 -8.37
N ARG A 74 3.97 -6.39 -9.68
CA ARG A 74 4.83 -7.41 -10.30
C ARG A 74 6.13 -6.77 -10.75
N TRP A 75 7.24 -7.37 -10.36
CA TRP A 75 8.58 -7.00 -10.81
C TRP A 75 9.17 -8.12 -11.65
N HIS A 76 9.72 -7.74 -12.79
CA HIS A 76 10.51 -8.62 -13.65
C HIS A 76 11.97 -8.27 -13.45
N SER A 77 12.82 -9.29 -13.26
CA SER A 77 14.26 -9.12 -13.21
C SER A 77 14.88 -9.33 -14.59
N ALA A 78 16.09 -8.80 -14.78
CA ALA A 78 16.85 -9.00 -16.02
C ALA A 78 17.18 -10.49 -16.27
N GLY A 79 17.31 -11.29 -15.19
CA GLY A 79 17.50 -12.74 -15.25
C GLY A 79 16.21 -13.54 -15.48
N GLY A 80 15.08 -12.90 -15.82
CA GLY A 80 13.80 -13.57 -16.08
C GLY A 80 12.98 -13.95 -14.84
N GLY A 81 13.45 -13.61 -13.65
CA GLY A 81 12.71 -13.82 -12.40
C GLY A 81 11.49 -12.90 -12.30
N VAL A 82 10.41 -13.38 -11.70
CA VAL A 82 9.20 -12.60 -11.47
C VAL A 82 8.82 -12.65 -10.00
N ARG A 83 8.64 -11.48 -9.38
CA ARG A 83 8.13 -11.34 -8.01
C ARG A 83 6.80 -10.60 -8.04
N VAL A 84 5.80 -11.15 -7.37
CA VAL A 84 4.47 -10.52 -7.26
C VAL A 84 4.19 -10.24 -5.79
N ASN A 85 3.82 -9.00 -5.47
CA ASN A 85 3.37 -8.61 -4.14
C ASN A 85 1.91 -8.16 -4.23
N ARG A 86 1.09 -8.61 -3.28
CA ARG A 86 -0.33 -8.24 -3.17
C ARG A 86 -0.49 -7.28 -1.99
N LEU A 87 -0.95 -6.07 -2.27
CA LEU A 87 -1.09 -5.00 -1.28
C LEU A 87 -2.57 -4.69 -1.07
N PRO A 88 -3.19 -5.15 0.03
CA PRO A 88 -4.55 -4.75 0.38
C PRO A 88 -4.61 -3.24 0.60
N LEU A 89 -5.59 -2.59 0.00
CA LEU A 89 -5.75 -1.14 0.02
C LEU A 89 -6.85 -0.74 1.01
N GLU A 90 -6.57 0.28 1.79
CA GLU A 90 -7.49 0.92 2.72
C GLU A 90 -7.82 2.33 2.23
N PRO A 91 -9.10 2.72 2.16
CA PRO A 91 -9.46 4.09 1.83
C PRO A 91 -9.06 5.05 2.95
N ILE A 92 -8.61 6.22 2.53
CA ILE A 92 -8.26 7.37 3.38
C ILE A 92 -9.01 8.60 2.86
N SER A 93 -9.41 9.49 3.77
CA SER A 93 -10.04 10.76 3.40
C SER A 93 -9.03 11.79 2.89
N GLY A 94 -7.73 11.54 3.11
CA GLY A 94 -6.67 12.41 2.61
C GLY A 94 -5.29 11.99 3.06
N VAL A 95 -4.25 12.61 2.48
CA VAL A 95 -2.84 12.39 2.86
C VAL A 95 -2.53 12.65 4.34
N HIS A 96 -3.39 13.39 5.05
CA HIS A 96 -3.24 13.67 6.48
C HIS A 96 -3.57 12.46 7.36
N GLU A 97 -4.37 11.51 6.86
CA GLU A 97 -4.72 10.26 7.55
C GLU A 97 -3.65 9.18 7.41
N LEU A 98 -2.68 9.36 6.51
CA LEU A 98 -1.52 8.48 6.40
C LEU A 98 -0.85 8.34 7.76
N ARG A 99 -0.36 7.14 8.04
CA ARG A 99 0.28 6.79 9.31
C ARG A 99 1.76 6.48 9.10
N GLY A 100 2.47 6.43 10.23
CA GLY A 100 3.86 6.01 10.30
C GLY A 100 4.77 6.63 9.24
N LEU A 101 5.43 5.75 8.49
CA LEU A 101 6.39 6.12 7.46
C LEU A 101 5.76 6.80 6.25
N PHE A 102 4.57 6.37 5.80
CA PHE A 102 3.94 6.92 4.60
C PHE A 102 3.62 8.41 4.75
N ARG A 103 3.16 8.82 5.93
CA ARG A 103 2.97 10.24 6.25
C ARG A 103 4.27 11.04 6.16
N ARG A 104 5.36 10.47 6.67
CA ARG A 104 6.69 11.11 6.65
C ARG A 104 7.22 11.24 5.23
N LEU A 105 7.04 10.21 4.40
CA LEU A 105 7.45 10.22 3.00
C LEU A 105 6.71 11.30 2.20
N ILE A 106 5.38 11.36 2.31
CA ILE A 106 4.58 12.38 1.61
C ILE A 106 4.94 13.79 2.10
N ARG A 107 5.08 14.01 3.41
CA ARG A 107 5.49 15.32 3.95
C ARG A 107 6.91 15.72 3.54
N GLY A 108 7.81 14.75 3.43
CA GLY A 108 9.19 14.99 2.98
C GLY A 108 9.26 15.35 1.50
N ALA A 109 8.44 14.71 0.66
CA ALA A 109 8.36 14.99 -0.76
C ALA A 109 7.64 16.32 -1.07
N PHE A 110 6.63 16.67 -0.27
CA PHE A 110 5.79 17.85 -0.47
C PHE A 110 5.79 18.71 0.79
N ALA A 111 6.68 19.71 0.83
CA ALA A 111 6.92 20.55 2.01
C ALA A 111 5.70 21.39 2.43
N SER A 112 4.79 21.71 1.50
CA SER A 112 3.58 22.50 1.75
C SER A 112 2.33 21.79 1.19
N PRO A 113 1.16 21.91 1.84
CA PRO A 113 -0.09 21.41 1.28
C PRO A 113 -0.40 21.94 -0.12
N ALA A 114 0.00 23.19 -0.42
CA ALA A 114 -0.19 23.79 -1.74
C ALA A 114 0.68 23.17 -2.85
N SER A 115 1.71 22.40 -2.47
CA SER A 115 2.59 21.68 -3.40
C SER A 115 2.09 20.26 -3.71
N LEU A 116 1.03 19.81 -3.05
CA LEU A 116 0.47 18.50 -3.30
C LEU A 116 -0.19 18.46 -4.68
N PRO A 117 0.07 17.41 -5.47
CA PRO A 117 -0.66 17.15 -6.70
C PRO A 117 -2.18 17.13 -6.50
N ASP A 118 -2.90 17.58 -7.51
CA ASP A 118 -4.36 17.61 -7.58
C ASP A 118 -5.00 16.27 -7.21
N TYR A 119 -4.46 15.15 -7.68
CA TYR A 119 -5.00 13.81 -7.39
C TYR A 119 -4.86 13.36 -5.92
N LEU A 120 -4.07 14.06 -5.10
CA LEU A 120 -3.95 13.82 -3.65
C LEU A 120 -4.86 14.74 -2.81
N THR A 121 -5.51 15.73 -3.43
CA THR A 121 -6.34 16.72 -2.74
C THR A 121 -7.76 16.78 -3.30
N SER A 122 -7.95 16.38 -4.56
CA SER A 122 -9.22 16.40 -5.27
C SER A 122 -10.15 15.28 -4.83
N GLU A 123 -11.43 15.61 -4.72
CA GLU A 123 -12.52 14.65 -4.50
C GLU A 123 -12.87 13.82 -5.74
N GLU A 124 -12.24 14.09 -6.90
CA GLU A 124 -12.37 13.29 -8.12
C GLU A 124 -11.65 11.94 -8.04
N TYR A 125 -10.84 11.72 -7.00
CA TYR A 125 -10.06 10.52 -6.81
C TYR A 125 -10.40 9.84 -5.49
N TYR A 126 -10.58 8.52 -5.54
CA TYR A 126 -10.47 7.69 -4.36
C TYR A 126 -9.01 7.64 -3.94
N GLN A 127 -8.75 8.05 -2.70
CA GLN A 127 -7.42 7.98 -2.11
C GLN A 127 -7.34 6.73 -1.25
N LEU A 128 -6.37 5.89 -1.56
CA LEU A 128 -6.17 4.61 -0.91
C LEU A 128 -4.72 4.52 -0.43
N THR A 129 -4.48 3.80 0.65
CA THR A 129 -3.14 3.45 1.14
C THR A 129 -3.05 1.94 1.28
N PRO A 130 -1.94 1.30 0.90
CA PRO A 130 -1.67 -0.07 1.32
C PRO A 130 -1.69 -0.18 2.85
N SER A 131 -2.20 -1.29 3.36
CA SER A 131 -1.88 -1.75 4.72
C SER A 131 -0.35 -1.81 4.87
N GLU A 132 0.21 -1.07 5.84
CA GLU A 132 1.64 -0.70 5.90
C GLU A 132 2.59 -1.89 5.61
N GLN A 133 3.13 -1.91 4.39
CA GLN A 133 4.11 -2.91 3.94
C GLN A 133 5.23 -2.21 3.18
N LEU A 134 6.45 -2.38 3.67
CA LEU A 134 7.66 -2.05 2.92
C LEU A 134 8.08 -3.27 2.12
N ILE A 135 8.46 -3.05 0.86
CA ILE A 135 8.87 -4.14 0.01
C ILE A 135 10.33 -3.96 -0.37
N SER A 136 11.14 -4.99 -0.14
CA SER A 136 12.52 -5.03 -0.60
C SER A 136 12.56 -5.01 -2.13
N LEU A 137 13.28 -4.04 -2.69
CA LEU A 137 13.58 -3.98 -4.11
C LEU A 137 14.47 -5.17 -4.49
N PRO A 138 14.12 -5.92 -5.54
CA PRO A 138 15.08 -6.77 -6.22
C PRO A 138 16.27 -5.95 -6.75
N ASP A 139 17.46 -6.56 -6.77
CA ASP A 139 18.70 -5.89 -7.19
C ASP A 139 18.67 -5.41 -8.65
N GLN A 140 17.91 -6.10 -9.50
CA GLN A 140 17.76 -5.78 -10.92
C GLN A 140 16.29 -5.88 -11.31
N ILE A 141 15.66 -4.74 -11.56
CA ILE A 141 14.27 -4.66 -12.05
C ILE A 141 14.32 -4.13 -13.49
N SER A 142 13.89 -4.94 -14.44
CA SER A 142 13.77 -4.55 -15.85
C SER A 142 12.39 -3.96 -16.16
N ARG A 143 11.35 -4.41 -15.45
CA ARG A 143 9.96 -3.98 -15.66
C ARG A 143 9.16 -4.08 -14.38
N THR A 144 8.29 -3.10 -14.16
CA THR A 144 7.32 -3.10 -13.05
C THR A 144 5.91 -3.04 -13.62
N GLU A 145 5.02 -3.94 -13.22
CA GLU A 145 3.60 -3.92 -13.57
C GLU A 145 2.77 -3.69 -12.31
N PHE A 146 1.79 -2.81 -12.42
CA PHE A 146 0.78 -2.53 -11.42
C PHE A 146 -0.56 -3.00 -11.94
N ARG A 147 -1.28 -3.79 -11.14
CA ARG A 147 -2.62 -4.24 -11.46
C ARG A 147 -3.54 -3.96 -10.28
N LEU A 148 -4.49 -3.06 -10.47
CA LEU A 148 -5.55 -2.80 -9.51
C LEU A 148 -6.63 -3.88 -9.68
N VAL A 149 -6.99 -4.51 -8.58
CA VAL A 149 -7.98 -5.59 -8.53
C VAL A 149 -9.07 -5.21 -7.54
N ALA A 150 -10.32 -5.44 -7.93
CA ALA A 150 -11.49 -5.34 -7.07
C ALA A 150 -12.04 -6.73 -6.77
N THR A 151 -12.41 -6.98 -5.52
CA THR A 151 -13.06 -8.23 -5.11
C THR A 151 -14.57 -8.01 -5.00
N VAL A 152 -15.35 -8.71 -5.82
CA VAL A 152 -16.81 -8.61 -5.88
C VAL A 152 -17.39 -10.01 -5.75
N GLU A 153 -18.20 -10.23 -4.70
CA GLU A 153 -18.81 -11.55 -4.40
C GLU A 153 -17.79 -12.71 -4.32
N GLY A 154 -16.59 -12.44 -3.80
CA GLY A 154 -15.52 -13.42 -3.67
C GLY A 154 -14.68 -13.65 -4.94
N TRP A 155 -15.01 -12.99 -6.04
CA TRP A 155 -14.24 -13.04 -7.29
C TRP A 155 -13.35 -11.81 -7.45
N GLU A 156 -12.13 -12.02 -7.94
CA GLU A 156 -11.17 -10.95 -8.23
C GLU A 156 -11.28 -10.50 -9.69
N TYR A 157 -11.51 -9.21 -9.91
CA TYR A 157 -11.62 -8.58 -11.22
C TYR A 157 -10.51 -7.54 -11.42
N THR A 158 -9.81 -7.63 -12.55
CA THR A 158 -8.83 -6.61 -12.94
C THR A 158 -9.53 -5.34 -13.35
N VAL A 159 -9.34 -4.26 -12.58
CA VAL A 159 -9.89 -2.94 -12.88
C VAL A 159 -9.04 -2.23 -13.92
N CYS A 160 -7.73 -2.17 -13.66
CA CYS A 160 -6.78 -1.53 -14.57
C CYS A 160 -5.36 -2.04 -14.35
N GLU A 161 -4.57 -1.96 -15.42
CA GLU A 161 -3.17 -2.35 -15.44
C GLU A 161 -2.30 -1.16 -15.91
N ARG A 162 -1.12 -1.02 -15.33
CA ARG A 162 -0.10 -0.03 -15.69
C ARG A 162 1.26 -0.73 -15.72
N THR A 163 2.09 -0.43 -16.72
CA THR A 163 3.46 -0.96 -16.81
C THR A 163 4.46 0.21 -16.79
N LEU A 164 5.56 0.06 -16.04
CA LEU A 164 6.72 0.94 -16.03
C LEU A 164 7.98 0.25 -16.58
N PRO A 165 8.91 0.99 -17.22
CA PRO A 165 8.77 2.40 -17.59
C PRO A 165 7.73 2.59 -18.71
N MET A 166 6.89 3.61 -18.57
CA MET A 166 5.84 3.90 -19.55
C MET A 166 6.37 4.96 -20.52
N PHE A 167 6.43 4.63 -21.81
CA PHE A 167 6.82 5.61 -22.84
C PHE A 167 5.69 6.59 -23.16
N THR A 168 4.45 6.18 -22.91
CA THR A 168 3.25 7.00 -23.09
C THR A 168 2.70 7.44 -21.73
N PRO A 169 2.44 8.74 -21.51
CA PRO A 169 1.74 9.18 -20.31
C PRO A 169 0.27 8.71 -20.33
N ASP A 170 -0.28 8.33 -19.18
CA ASP A 170 -1.73 8.09 -19.09
C ASP A 170 -2.47 9.42 -19.04
N THR A 171 -3.05 9.79 -20.19
CA THR A 171 -3.85 11.00 -20.37
C THR A 171 -5.13 10.98 -19.56
N GLN A 172 -5.69 9.80 -19.27
CA GLN A 172 -6.94 9.64 -18.53
C GLN A 172 -6.73 9.58 -17.02
N ARG A 173 -5.47 9.44 -16.56
CA ARG A 173 -5.09 9.43 -15.13
C ARG A 173 -5.93 8.47 -14.29
N LYS A 174 -6.31 7.31 -14.85
CA LYS A 174 -7.23 6.36 -14.20
C LYS A 174 -6.68 5.81 -12.87
N LEU A 175 -5.38 5.53 -12.84
CA LEU A 175 -4.66 4.98 -11.68
C LEU A 175 -3.34 5.71 -11.47
N LEU A 176 -3.20 6.41 -10.37
CA LEU A 176 -1.99 7.14 -10.01
C LEU A 176 -1.41 6.53 -8.74
N ILE A 177 -0.12 6.18 -8.77
CA ILE A 177 0.55 5.55 -7.65
C ILE A 177 1.73 6.42 -7.28
N THR A 178 1.77 6.87 -6.03
CA THR A 178 2.94 7.56 -5.49
C THR A 178 3.96 6.50 -5.08
N LEU A 179 5.16 6.63 -5.62
CA LEU A 179 6.27 5.72 -5.38
C LEU A 179 7.35 6.45 -4.58
N ALA A 180 7.83 5.81 -3.52
CA ALA A 180 8.94 6.31 -2.73
C ALA A 180 10.03 5.22 -2.64
N GLU A 181 11.20 5.54 -3.17
CA GLU A 181 12.40 4.70 -3.04
C GLU A 181 13.27 5.21 -1.89
N PHE A 182 13.81 4.30 -1.10
CA PHE A 182 14.72 4.62 -0.03
C PHE A 182 15.78 3.53 0.11
N GLU A 183 16.94 3.95 0.54
CA GLU A 183 18.04 3.07 0.90
C GLU A 183 18.14 3.07 2.43
N SER A 184 18.23 1.89 3.04
CA SER A 184 18.47 1.80 4.47
C SER A 184 19.86 2.34 4.78
N GLU A 185 20.07 2.72 6.05
CA GLU A 185 21.44 2.90 6.52
C GLU A 185 22.20 1.57 6.34
N PRO A 186 23.46 1.62 5.86
CA PRO A 186 24.27 0.43 5.71
C PRO A 186 24.54 -0.19 7.08
N VAL A 187 24.25 -1.48 7.22
CA VAL A 187 24.52 -2.25 8.44
C VAL A 187 25.71 -3.17 8.18
N VAL A 188 26.68 -3.17 9.08
CA VAL A 188 27.82 -4.10 9.03
C VAL A 188 27.39 -5.43 9.66
N VAL A 189 27.41 -6.50 8.86
CA VAL A 189 27.13 -7.87 9.31
C VAL A 189 28.39 -8.69 9.05
N GLY A 190 29.18 -8.93 10.10
CA GLY A 190 30.50 -9.55 9.98
C GLY A 190 31.51 -8.60 9.32
N ASP A 191 32.08 -9.03 8.19
CA ASP A 191 33.00 -8.27 7.35
C ASP A 191 32.30 -7.58 6.15
N ARG A 192 30.96 -7.67 6.05
CA ARG A 192 30.18 -7.14 4.93
C ARG A 192 29.32 -5.95 5.33
N VAL A 193 29.26 -4.96 4.46
CA VAL A 193 28.34 -3.82 4.56
C VAL A 193 27.11 -4.11 3.72
N VAL A 194 25.93 -4.14 4.34
CA VAL A 194 24.66 -4.43 3.67
C VAL A 194 23.74 -3.23 3.80
N ALA A 195 23.30 -2.68 2.66
CA ALA A 195 22.23 -1.71 2.58
C ALA A 195 21.03 -2.34 1.85
N ALA A 196 19.83 -2.14 2.39
CA ALA A 196 18.60 -2.60 1.76
C ALA A 196 18.00 -1.46 0.95
N ARG A 197 17.74 -1.70 -0.34
CA ARG A 197 16.89 -0.82 -1.14
C ARG A 197 15.44 -1.22 -0.93
N LEU A 198 14.62 -0.25 -0.56
CA LEU A 198 13.24 -0.46 -0.17
C LEU A 198 12.31 0.43 -1.00
N LEU A 199 11.12 -0.10 -1.27
CA LEU A 199 10.03 0.59 -1.96
C LEU A 199 8.82 0.70 -1.06
N ALA A 200 8.17 1.86 -1.14
CA ALA A 200 6.87 2.11 -0.56
C ALA A 200 5.93 2.70 -1.62
N TYR A 201 4.64 2.43 -1.43
CA TYR A 201 3.54 2.99 -2.23
C TYR A 201 2.59 3.77 -1.32
N PRO A 202 2.99 4.95 -0.82
CA PRO A 202 2.25 5.62 0.25
C PRO A 202 0.78 5.89 -0.10
N THR A 203 0.51 6.16 -1.38
CA THR A 203 -0.83 6.49 -1.86
C THR A 203 -1.09 5.88 -3.24
N VAL A 204 -2.30 5.34 -3.39
CA VAL A 204 -2.88 4.84 -4.63
C VAL A 204 -4.16 5.62 -4.87
N CYS A 205 -4.18 6.43 -5.92
CA CYS A 205 -5.30 7.27 -6.30
C CYS A 205 -5.98 6.70 -7.54
N VAL A 206 -7.30 6.49 -7.46
CA VAL A 206 -8.10 5.94 -8.57
C VAL A 206 -9.20 6.94 -8.90
N LYS A 207 -9.34 7.29 -10.18
CA LYS A 207 -10.38 8.24 -10.60
C LYS A 207 -11.77 7.68 -10.29
N ARG A 208 -12.62 8.44 -9.58
CA ARG A 208 -13.89 7.94 -9.02
C ARG A 208 -14.84 7.50 -10.12
N GLU A 209 -15.12 8.39 -11.07
CA GLU A 209 -16.00 8.10 -12.22
C GLU A 209 -15.64 6.82 -12.97
N PHE A 210 -14.33 6.56 -13.12
CA PHE A 210 -13.83 5.38 -13.81
C PHE A 210 -14.10 4.09 -13.00
N LEU A 211 -13.79 4.12 -11.70
CA LEU A 211 -13.95 2.97 -10.83
C LEU A 211 -15.44 2.67 -10.56
N ASP A 212 -16.24 3.71 -10.32
CA ASP A 212 -17.68 3.59 -10.11
C ASP A 212 -18.37 2.98 -11.34
N ALA A 213 -18.06 3.48 -12.54
CA ALA A 213 -18.60 2.92 -13.79
C ALA A 213 -18.18 1.46 -13.99
N PHE A 214 -16.93 1.11 -13.68
CA PHE A 214 -16.44 -0.26 -13.77
C PHE A 214 -17.21 -1.21 -12.85
N VAL A 215 -17.39 -0.83 -11.58
CA VAL A 215 -18.13 -1.64 -10.61
C VAL A 215 -19.61 -1.75 -10.97
N ALA A 216 -20.26 -0.66 -11.39
CA ALA A 216 -21.65 -0.69 -11.82
C ALA A 216 -21.88 -1.67 -12.99
N ASN A 217 -20.96 -1.69 -13.95
CA ASN A 217 -21.02 -2.63 -15.07
C ASN A 217 -20.86 -4.08 -14.60
N LEU A 218 -19.88 -4.36 -13.72
CA LEU A 218 -19.67 -5.71 -13.17
C LEU A 218 -20.90 -6.24 -12.43
N VAL A 219 -21.53 -5.41 -11.58
CA VAL A 219 -22.75 -5.80 -10.85
C VAL A 219 -23.88 -6.11 -11.83
N THR A 220 -24.06 -5.27 -12.85
CA THR A 220 -25.08 -5.47 -13.89
C THR A 220 -24.87 -6.77 -14.65
N GLU A 221 -23.63 -7.08 -15.04
CA GLU A 221 -23.27 -8.34 -15.71
C GLU A 221 -23.56 -9.56 -14.82
N GLN A 222 -23.19 -9.51 -13.54
CA GLN A 222 -23.45 -10.59 -12.60
C GLN A 222 -24.96 -10.83 -12.39
N GLU A 223 -25.77 -9.77 -12.31
CA GLU A 223 -27.22 -9.90 -12.20
C GLU A 223 -27.84 -10.54 -13.44
N GLN A 224 -27.36 -10.19 -14.64
CA GLN A 224 -27.83 -10.80 -15.88
C GLN A 224 -27.51 -12.30 -15.92
N VAL A 225 -26.27 -12.68 -15.56
CA VAL A 225 -25.88 -14.09 -15.49
C VAL A 225 -26.75 -14.86 -14.49
N LYS A 226 -27.01 -14.30 -13.30
CA LYS A 226 -27.89 -14.94 -12.31
C LYS A 226 -29.32 -15.14 -12.84
N ARG A 227 -29.86 -14.17 -13.59
CA ARG A 227 -31.19 -14.29 -14.22
C ARG A 227 -31.23 -15.35 -15.32
N CYS A 228 -30.18 -15.49 -16.13
CA CYS A 228 -30.11 -16.49 -17.20
C CYS A 228 -29.89 -17.92 -16.67
N VAL A 229 -29.18 -18.07 -15.54
CA VAL A 229 -28.86 -19.37 -14.94
C VAL A 229 -29.96 -19.86 -14.00
N SER A 230 -30.82 -18.97 -13.50
CA SER A 230 -32.00 -19.37 -12.73
C SER A 230 -32.95 -20.12 -13.67
N PRO A 231 -33.14 -21.45 -13.53
CA PRO A 231 -34.12 -22.13 -14.34
C PRO A 231 -35.47 -21.51 -14.00
N ALA A 232 -36.20 -21.08 -15.03
CA ALA A 232 -37.62 -20.81 -14.89
C ALA A 232 -38.22 -22.10 -14.30
N SER A 233 -38.47 -22.09 -12.99
CA SER A 233 -39.07 -23.20 -12.28
C SER A 233 -40.44 -23.41 -12.90
N SER A 234 -40.49 -24.37 -13.81
CA SER A 234 -41.55 -25.34 -14.00
C SER A 234 -42.94 -24.74 -13.82
N ALA A 235 -43.47 -24.19 -14.91
CA ALA A 235 -44.89 -24.24 -15.17
C ALA A 235 -45.33 -25.71 -15.11
N THR A 236 -45.71 -26.18 -13.91
CA THR A 236 -46.38 -27.46 -13.74
C THR A 236 -47.82 -27.24 -14.15
N LEU A 237 -48.02 -27.25 -15.47
CA LEU A 237 -49.30 -27.41 -16.12
C LEU A 237 -49.51 -28.93 -16.27
N SER A 238 -50.23 -29.51 -15.32
CA SER A 238 -50.90 -30.81 -15.49
C SER A 238 -52.05 -30.83 -14.48
N ALA A 239 -53.23 -30.34 -14.89
CA ALA A 239 -54.27 -31.06 -15.63
C ALA A 239 -55.05 -32.02 -14.71
N ARG A 240 -56.28 -31.57 -14.41
CA ARG A 240 -57.53 -32.31 -14.13
C ARG A 240 -57.45 -33.70 -13.51
#